data_AF-Q8PWV9-F1
#
_entry.id   AF-Q8PWV9-F1
#
_cell.length_a   1.000
_cell.length_b   1.000
_cell.length_c   1.000
_cell.angle_alpha   90.00
_cell.angle_beta   90.00
_cell.angle_gamma   90.00
#
_symmetry.space_group_name_H-M   'P 1'
#
loop_
_entity.id
_entity.type
_entity.pdbx_description
1 polymer ?
#
loop_
_entity_poly.entity_id
_entity_poly.type
_entity_poly.pdbx_seq_one_letter_code
_entity_poly.pdbx_strand_id
1 'polypeptide(L)'
;MVESPKTGKKGRPRKPAIIPDENLRYAQVIKNKQGSKLQNIEKRVIFGQNIDYSDISTSLLERQNLTFRQDNNRISRKTIGFSKKIKCLYNQIRLYSTYFNFCRDHRGLAKEKQNGVSERKTPAKEAGITKHKWTLTDLLNYKKSKISTN
;
A
#
# COMPACT_ATOMS: atom_id res chain seq x y z
N MET A 1 -19.32 -13.13 5.49
CA MET A 1 -20.55 -12.67 6.18
C MET A 1 -21.33 -13.92 6.53
N VAL A 2 -21.75 -14.06 7.78
CA VAL A 2 -22.47 -15.25 8.23
C VAL A 2 -23.91 -14.85 8.54
N GLU A 3 -24.85 -15.52 7.87
CA GLU A 3 -26.27 -15.35 8.15
C GLU A 3 -26.56 -15.91 9.54
N SER A 4 -27.23 -15.11 10.38
CA SER A 4 -27.69 -15.61 11.66
C SER A 4 -28.95 -16.46 11.46
N PRO A 5 -29.08 -17.62 12.13
CA PRO A 5 -30.28 -18.43 12.04
C PRO A 5 -31.50 -17.63 12.49
N LYS A 6 -32.66 -17.90 11.87
CA LYS A 6 -33.91 -17.21 12.21
C LYS A 6 -34.33 -17.57 13.64
N THR A 7 -34.55 -16.55 14.48
CA THR A 7 -34.87 -16.70 15.90
C THR A 7 -36.28 -17.26 16.18
N GLY A 8 -37.13 -17.45 15.16
CA GLY A 8 -38.52 -17.91 15.29
C GLY A 8 -39.51 -16.89 15.91
N LYS A 9 -39.01 -15.82 16.53
CA LYS A 9 -39.81 -14.72 17.10
C LYS A 9 -40.18 -13.68 16.03
N LYS A 10 -41.34 -13.03 16.21
CA LYS A 10 -41.82 -11.95 15.33
C LYS A 10 -40.87 -10.74 15.42
N GLY A 11 -40.29 -10.31 14.29
CA GLY A 11 -39.36 -9.18 14.24
C GLY A 11 -38.44 -9.18 13.01
N ARG A 12 -37.72 -8.08 12.80
CA ARG A 12 -36.74 -7.94 11.69
C ARG A 12 -35.61 -8.96 11.88
N PRO A 13 -35.26 -9.76 10.85
CA PRO A 13 -34.10 -10.65 10.91
C PRO A 13 -32.82 -9.89 11.28
N ARG A 14 -31.93 -10.54 12.03
CA ARG A 14 -30.62 -9.97 12.35
C ARG A 14 -29.85 -9.72 11.05
N LYS A 15 -29.19 -8.57 10.96
CA LYS A 15 -28.25 -8.32 9.87
C LYS A 15 -27.14 -9.38 9.93
N PRO A 16 -26.65 -9.87 8.78
CA PRO A 16 -25.56 -10.82 8.77
C PRO A 16 -24.35 -10.26 9.52
N ALA A 17 -23.70 -11.11 10.31
CA ALA A 17 -22.52 -10.72 11.06
C ALA A 17 -21.30 -10.70 10.13
N ILE A 18 -20.48 -9.67 10.25
CA ILE A 18 -19.16 -9.64 9.63
C ILE A 18 -18.23 -10.36 10.60
N ILE A 19 -17.93 -11.62 10.28
CA ILE A 19 -16.95 -12.43 11.01
C ILE A 19 -15.61 -12.29 10.29
N PRO A 20 -14.53 -11.91 10.98
CA PRO A 20 -13.19 -11.90 10.41
C PRO A 20 -12.81 -13.29 9.92
N ASP A 21 -12.04 -13.35 8.83
CA ASP A 21 -11.43 -14.60 8.40
C ASP A 21 -10.55 -15.17 9.54
N GLU A 22 -10.60 -16.48 9.77
CA GLU A 22 -9.81 -17.13 10.83
C GLU A 22 -8.30 -16.93 10.63
N ASN A 23 -7.86 -16.76 9.37
CA ASN A 23 -6.48 -16.48 9.01
C ASN A 23 -6.14 -14.98 8.99
N LEU A 24 -7.08 -14.09 9.33
CA LEU A 24 -6.83 -12.66 9.34
C LEU A 24 -5.82 -12.29 10.44
N ARG A 25 -4.62 -11.91 10.02
CA ARG A 25 -3.61 -11.30 10.90
C ARG A 25 -3.79 -9.78 10.89
N TYR A 26 -4.32 -9.23 11.98
CA TYR A 26 -4.60 -7.79 12.09
C TYR A 26 -4.10 -7.23 13.42
N ALA A 27 -3.27 -6.20 13.34
CA ALA A 27 -2.71 -5.50 14.48
C ALA A 27 -2.81 -3.99 14.29
N GLN A 28 -2.74 -3.26 15.40
CA GLN A 28 -2.85 -1.81 15.47
C GLN A 28 -1.63 -1.21 16.15
N VAL A 29 -1.18 -0.08 15.60
CA VAL A 29 -0.19 0.81 16.24
C VAL A 29 -0.95 2.02 16.78
N ILE A 30 -1.05 2.12 18.10
CA ILE A 30 -1.74 3.20 18.80
C ILE A 30 -0.69 4.20 19.25
N LYS A 31 -0.76 5.43 18.72
CA LYS A 31 0.18 6.52 19.05
C LYS A 31 -0.47 7.43 20.08
N ASN A 32 -0.03 7.35 21.34
CA ASN A 32 -0.50 8.22 22.41
C ASN A 32 0.27 9.55 22.35
N LYS A 33 -0.45 10.64 22.09
CA LYS A 33 0.11 11.99 21.95
C LYS A 33 -0.49 12.92 22.99
N GLN A 34 0.34 13.83 23.50
CA GLN A 34 -0.09 14.95 24.31
C GLN A 34 0.29 16.24 23.58
N GLY A 35 -0.72 16.97 23.10
CA GLY A 35 -0.51 18.09 22.17
C GLY A 35 0.18 17.61 20.88
N SER A 36 1.31 18.25 20.54
CA SER A 36 2.13 17.90 19.37
C SER A 36 3.21 16.84 19.65
N LYS A 37 3.40 16.44 20.91
CA LYS A 37 4.46 15.49 21.32
C LYS A 37 3.92 14.06 21.38
N LEU A 38 4.69 13.13 20.82
CA LEU A 38 4.45 11.69 20.97
C LEU A 38 4.98 11.25 22.33
N GLN A 39 4.13 10.59 23.12
CA GLN A 39 4.47 10.11 24.47
C GLN A 39 4.78 8.61 24.45
N ASN A 40 3.91 7.82 23.83
CA ASN A 40 4.07 6.37 23.78
C ASN A 40 3.50 5.79 22.47
N ILE A 41 4.02 4.62 22.08
CA ILE A 41 3.48 3.79 20.99
C ILE A 41 3.10 2.44 21.59
N GLU A 42 1.82 2.10 21.53
CA GLU A 42 1.32 0.79 21.92
C GLU A 42 1.02 -0.05 20.67
N LYS A 43 1.33 -1.35 20.74
CA LYS A 43 1.05 -2.32 19.68
C LYS A 43 0.01 -3.30 20.21
N ARG A 44 -1.10 -3.45 19.48
CA ARG A 44 -2.22 -4.31 19.87
C ARG A 44 -2.55 -5.27 18.75
N VAL A 45 -2.44 -6.58 19.01
CA VAL A 45 -2.97 -7.61 18.09
C VAL A 45 -4.46 -7.74 18.35
N ILE A 46 -5.27 -7.65 17.28
CA ILE A 46 -6.73 -7.72 17.36
C ILE A 46 -7.22 -9.07 16.84
N PHE A 47 -6.66 -9.56 15.72
CA PHE A 47 -7.00 -10.85 15.12
C PHE A 47 -5.76 -11.61 14.67
N GLY A 48 -5.84 -12.94 14.72
CA GLY A 48 -4.78 -13.86 14.29
C GLY A 48 -3.73 -14.15 15.37
N GLN A 49 -2.92 -15.18 15.12
CA GLN A 49 -1.80 -15.59 15.97
C GLN A 49 -0.46 -15.42 15.22
N ASN A 50 0.67 -15.59 15.92
CA ASN A 50 2.02 -15.57 15.33
C ASN A 50 2.35 -14.29 14.55
N ILE A 51 1.87 -13.13 15.00
CA ILE A 51 2.28 -11.83 14.47
C ILE A 51 3.57 -11.41 15.16
N ASP A 52 4.66 -11.26 14.40
CA ASP A 52 5.88 -10.66 14.94
C ASP A 52 5.59 -9.20 15.29
N TYR A 53 5.86 -8.83 16.53
CA TYR A 53 5.72 -7.46 17.01
C TYR A 53 6.63 -6.48 16.26
N SER A 54 7.75 -6.96 15.71
CA SER A 54 8.65 -6.14 14.89
C SER A 54 7.96 -5.63 13.61
N ASP A 55 7.10 -6.46 13.01
CA ASP A 55 6.33 -6.15 11.80
C ASP A 55 5.16 -5.17 12.07
N ILE A 56 4.71 -5.04 13.32
CA ILE A 56 3.64 -4.12 13.70
C ILE A 56 4.20 -2.69 13.74
N SER A 57 4.28 -2.05 12.57
CA SER A 57 4.77 -0.69 12.40
C SER A 57 4.05 0.01 11.23
N THR A 58 3.94 1.34 11.31
CA THR A 58 3.49 2.17 10.18
C THR A 58 4.62 2.92 9.49
N SER A 59 5.87 2.77 9.95
CA SER A 59 7.02 3.57 9.48
C SER A 59 7.21 3.52 7.96
N LEU A 60 7.06 2.34 7.35
CA LEU A 60 7.18 2.15 5.90
C LEU A 60 6.08 2.89 5.13
N LEU A 61 4.82 2.79 5.58
CA LEU A 61 3.69 3.49 4.98
C LEU A 61 3.82 5.01 5.11
N GLU A 62 4.24 5.48 6.28
CA GLU A 62 4.45 6.91 6.53
C GLU A 62 5.59 7.47 5.66
N ARG A 63 6.69 6.72 5.53
CA ARG A 63 7.80 7.08 4.64
C ARG A 63 7.35 7.14 3.18
N GLN A 64 6.52 6.18 2.75
CA GLN A 64 5.97 6.17 1.40
C GLN A 64 5.02 7.35 1.17
N ASN A 65 4.14 7.66 2.13
CA ASN A 65 3.26 8.82 2.07
C ASN A 65 4.03 10.15 1.99
N LEU A 66 5.18 10.24 2.65
CA LEU A 66 6.08 11.39 2.49
C LEU A 66 6.64 11.47 1.07
N THR A 67 7.21 10.37 0.54
CA THR A 67 7.74 10.32 -0.84
C THR A 67 6.68 10.70 -1.86
N PHE A 68 5.48 10.13 -1.71
CA PHE A 68 4.35 10.43 -2.56
C PHE A 68 4.03 11.93 -2.57
N ARG A 69 3.97 12.58 -1.39
CA ARG A 69 3.70 14.03 -1.30
C ARG A 69 4.81 14.90 -1.90
N GLN A 70 6.06 14.49 -1.75
CA GLN A 70 7.21 15.22 -2.30
C GLN A 70 7.23 15.17 -3.82
N ASP A 71 6.95 14.00 -4.41
CA ASP A 71 7.04 13.83 -5.86
C ASP A 71 5.74 14.15 -6.59
N ASN A 72 4.60 14.16 -5.89
CA ASN A 72 3.28 14.36 -6.49
C ASN A 72 2.49 15.43 -5.72
N ASN A 73 2.52 16.66 -6.24
CA ASN A 73 1.77 17.77 -5.65
C ASN A 73 0.27 17.50 -5.53
N ARG A 74 -0.34 16.63 -6.35
CA ARG A 74 -1.79 16.38 -6.33
C ARG A 74 -2.33 15.81 -5.00
N ILE A 75 -1.45 15.23 -4.19
CA ILE A 75 -1.77 14.66 -2.88
C ILE A 75 -1.21 15.49 -1.72
N SER A 76 -0.52 16.59 -2.03
CA SER A 76 -0.09 17.57 -1.04
C SER A 76 -1.26 18.47 -0.66
N ARG A 77 -1.26 18.93 0.60
CA ARG A 77 -2.28 19.84 1.12
C ARG A 77 -1.97 21.27 0.68
N LYS A 78 -2.99 22.07 0.32
CA LYS A 78 -2.87 23.50 -0.05
C LYS A 78 -1.90 23.74 -1.23
N THR A 79 -2.06 23.00 -2.32
CA THR A 79 -1.32 23.23 -3.57
C THR A 79 -2.26 23.68 -4.69
N ILE A 80 -1.74 24.43 -5.65
CA ILE A 80 -2.44 24.74 -6.91
C ILE A 80 -2.50 23.54 -7.86
N GLY A 81 -1.65 22.53 -7.65
CA GLY A 81 -1.57 21.33 -8.49
C GLY A 81 -2.58 20.25 -8.13
N PHE A 82 -3.83 20.58 -7.81
CA PHE A 82 -4.86 19.61 -7.40
C PHE A 82 -5.63 19.00 -8.59
N SER A 83 -6.33 17.89 -8.34
CA SER A 83 -7.25 17.30 -9.32
C SER A 83 -8.69 17.77 -9.06
N LYS A 84 -9.35 18.31 -10.09
CA LYS A 84 -10.78 18.69 -10.02
C LYS A 84 -11.73 17.48 -10.00
N LYS A 85 -11.31 16.35 -10.59
CA LYS A 85 -12.08 15.10 -10.67
C LYS A 85 -11.32 13.97 -10.00
N ILE A 86 -12.01 13.12 -9.23
CA ILE A 86 -11.41 11.96 -8.55
C ILE A 86 -10.74 11.00 -9.54
N LYS A 87 -11.34 10.81 -10.72
CA LYS A 87 -10.77 9.98 -11.81
C LYS A 87 -9.38 10.45 -12.24
N CYS A 88 -9.16 11.77 -12.30
CA CYS A 88 -7.85 12.33 -12.66
C CYS A 88 -6.82 12.09 -11.56
N LEU A 89 -7.21 12.21 -10.28
CA LEU A 89 -6.35 11.86 -9.15
C LEU A 89 -5.96 10.38 -9.19
N TYR A 90 -6.94 9.50 -9.39
CA TYR A 90 -6.72 8.06 -9.50
C TYR A 90 -5.74 7.72 -10.63
N ASN A 91 -5.95 8.29 -11.83
CA ASN A 91 -5.06 8.08 -12.98
C ASN A 91 -3.64 8.57 -12.69
N GLN A 92 -3.48 9.75 -12.07
CA GLN A 92 -2.15 10.26 -11.69
C GLN A 92 -1.45 9.33 -10.69
N ILE A 93 -2.15 8.93 -9.62
CA ILE A 93 -1.57 8.06 -8.59
C ILE A 93 -1.17 6.72 -9.21
N ARG A 94 -1.99 6.17 -10.11
CA ARG A 94 -1.68 4.94 -10.83
C ARG A 94 -0.43 5.09 -11.70
N LEU A 95 -0.37 6.14 -12.52
CA LEU A 95 0.80 6.41 -13.36
C LEU A 95 2.07 6.56 -12.51
N TYR A 96 2.00 7.38 -11.46
CA TYR A 96 3.12 7.60 -10.55
C TYR A 96 3.57 6.31 -9.87
N SER A 97 2.63 5.52 -9.33
CA SER A 97 2.95 4.27 -8.62
C SER A 97 3.57 3.24 -9.56
N THR A 98 3.09 3.13 -10.80
CA THR A 98 3.70 2.27 -11.81
C THR A 98 5.10 2.76 -12.17
N TYR A 99 5.28 4.06 -12.42
CA TYR A 99 6.59 4.62 -12.73
C TYR A 99 7.60 4.41 -11.58
N PHE A 100 7.19 4.69 -10.34
CA PHE A 100 8.00 4.49 -9.15
C PHE A 100 8.50 3.06 -8.99
N ASN A 101 7.63 2.07 -9.26
CA ASN A 101 7.93 0.66 -9.08
C ASN A 101 8.66 0.02 -10.26
N PHE A 102 8.37 0.42 -11.50
CA PHE A 102 8.85 -0.27 -12.70
C PHE A 102 9.96 0.48 -13.44
N CYS A 103 9.99 1.82 -13.36
CA CYS A 103 10.87 2.66 -14.18
C CYS A 103 11.95 3.41 -13.39
N ARG A 104 11.68 3.78 -12.13
CA ARG A 104 12.62 4.57 -11.33
C ARG A 104 13.58 3.67 -10.55
N ASP A 105 14.87 3.94 -10.70
CA ASP A 105 15.89 3.31 -9.87
C ASP A 105 15.99 3.98 -8.50
N HIS A 106 16.19 3.18 -7.46
CA HIS A 106 16.27 3.67 -6.09
C HIS A 106 17.66 3.44 -5.50
N ARG A 107 18.20 4.47 -4.84
CA ARG A 107 19.50 4.39 -4.15
C ARG A 107 19.49 3.34 -3.05
N GLY A 108 18.38 3.20 -2.32
CA GLY A 108 18.25 2.19 -1.26
C GLY A 108 18.22 0.74 -1.77
N LEU A 109 18.15 0.53 -3.09
CA LEU A 109 18.20 -0.78 -3.74
C LEU A 109 19.50 -0.96 -4.54
N ALA A 110 20.51 -0.12 -4.30
CA ALA A 110 21.81 -0.26 -4.92
C ALA A 110 22.51 -1.51 -4.36
N LYS A 111 23.02 -2.37 -5.24
CA LYS A 111 23.85 -3.52 -4.88
C LYS A 111 25.15 -3.46 -5.66
N GLU A 112 26.25 -3.79 -5.00
CA GLU A 112 27.54 -3.94 -5.65
C GLU A 112 27.54 -5.21 -6.51
N LYS A 113 27.99 -5.06 -7.76
CA LYS A 113 28.27 -6.19 -8.63
C LYS A 113 29.70 -6.69 -8.39
N GLN A 114 29.97 -7.92 -8.85
CA GLN A 114 31.28 -8.56 -8.75
C GLN A 114 32.42 -7.75 -9.40
N ASN A 115 32.11 -6.85 -10.34
CA ASN A 115 33.07 -5.96 -11.00
C ASN A 115 33.26 -4.61 -10.28
N GLY A 116 32.78 -4.47 -9.04
CA GLY A 116 32.86 -3.22 -8.25
C GLY A 116 31.88 -2.13 -8.69
N VAL A 117 31.04 -2.38 -9.71
CA VAL A 117 30.06 -1.40 -10.18
C VAL A 117 28.76 -1.52 -9.38
N SER A 118 28.34 -0.42 -8.75
CA SER A 118 27.05 -0.35 -8.05
C SER A 118 25.90 -0.28 -9.06
N GLU A 119 25.04 -1.29 -9.07
CA GLU A 119 23.80 -1.30 -9.88
C GLU A 119 22.60 -0.94 -9.00
N ARG A 120 21.88 0.10 -9.41
CA ARG A 120 20.57 0.43 -8.81
C ARG A 120 19.48 -0.37 -9.49
N LYS A 121 18.47 -0.75 -8.71
CA LYS A 121 17.31 -1.49 -9.20
C LYS A 121 16.02 -0.73 -8.93
N THR A 122 14.99 -1.10 -9.69
CA THR A 122 13.61 -0.70 -9.42
C THR A 122 12.98 -1.65 -8.39
N PRO A 123 11.95 -1.21 -7.63
CA PRO A 123 11.30 -2.07 -6.65
C PRO A 123 10.69 -3.32 -7.27
N ALA A 124 10.09 -3.20 -8.46
CA ALA A 124 9.53 -4.35 -9.17
C ALA A 124 10.59 -5.35 -9.63
N LYS A 125 11.81 -4.88 -9.97
CA LYS A 125 12.94 -5.77 -10.29
C LYS A 125 13.46 -6.47 -9.05
N GLU A 126 13.62 -5.74 -7.94
CA GLU A 126 14.09 -6.32 -6.68
C GLU A 126 13.08 -7.33 -6.10
N ALA A 127 11.78 -7.06 -6.22
CA ALA A 127 10.72 -7.99 -5.80
C ALA A 127 10.50 -9.17 -6.77
N GLY A 128 11.27 -9.25 -7.87
CA GLY A 128 11.13 -10.34 -8.87
C GLY A 128 9.88 -10.28 -9.75
N ILE A 129 9.11 -9.18 -9.69
CA ILE A 129 7.90 -8.97 -10.51
C ILE A 129 8.26 -8.79 -11.99
N THR A 130 9.41 -8.17 -12.28
CA THR A 130 9.96 -8.02 -13.63
C THR A 130 11.43 -8.40 -13.65
N LYS A 131 11.89 -8.98 -14.76
CA LYS A 131 13.31 -9.31 -14.96
C LYS A 131 14.17 -8.08 -15.27
N HIS A 132 13.56 -7.03 -15.83
CA HIS A 132 14.26 -5.82 -16.29
C HIS A 132 13.52 -4.55 -15.86
N LYS A 133 14.28 -3.45 -15.78
CA LYS A 133 13.75 -2.09 -15.59
C LYS A 133 12.98 -1.67 -16.82
N TRP A 134 11.78 -1.13 -16.64
CA TRP A 134 10.99 -0.60 -17.75
C TRP A 134 11.43 0.82 -18.08
N THR A 135 11.42 1.16 -19.37
CA THR A 135 11.44 2.56 -19.80
C THR A 135 10.04 3.17 -19.66
N LEU A 136 9.95 4.50 -19.74
CA LEU A 136 8.65 5.17 -19.78
C LEU A 136 7.85 4.75 -21.03
N THR A 137 8.54 4.51 -22.15
CA THR A 137 7.95 4.02 -23.40
C THR A 137 7.32 2.64 -23.21
N ASP A 138 8.01 1.72 -22.54
CA ASP A 138 7.46 0.39 -22.24
C ASP A 138 6.19 0.48 -21.40
N LEU A 139 6.21 1.35 -20.38
CA LEU A 139 5.07 1.57 -19.49
C LEU A 139 3.86 2.10 -20.27
N LEU A 140 4.06 3.10 -21.14
CA LEU A 140 2.97 3.72 -21.91
C LEU A 140 2.45 2.82 -23.03
N ASN A 141 3.31 1.96 -23.60
CA ASN A 141 2.94 1.01 -24.63
C ASN A 141 2.47 -0.35 -24.09
N TYR A 142 2.44 -0.53 -22.76
CA TYR A 142 2.04 -1.79 -22.15
C TYR A 142 0.57 -2.11 -22.48
N LYS A 143 0.38 -3.11 -23.34
CA LYS A 143 -0.95 -3.63 -23.68
C LYS A 143 -1.36 -4.66 -22.64
N LYS A 144 -2.39 -4.35 -21.86
CA LYS A 144 -3.04 -5.35 -21.00
C LYS A 144 -3.61 -6.45 -21.89
N SER A 145 -3.11 -7.68 -21.78
CA SER A 145 -3.83 -8.83 -22.34
C SER A 145 -5.18 -8.93 -21.62
N LYS A 146 -6.27 -9.03 -22.37
CA LYS A 146 -7.57 -9.33 -21.78
C LYS A 146 -7.46 -10.75 -21.21
N ILE A 147 -7.23 -10.85 -19.91
CA ILE A 147 -7.41 -12.12 -19.20
C ILE A 147 -8.92 -12.35 -19.24
N SER A 148 -9.37 -13.39 -19.94
CA SER A 148 -10.75 -13.84 -19.88
C SER A 148 -11.00 -14.27 -18.44
N THR A 149 -11.70 -13.45 -17.68
CA THR A 149 -12.21 -13.86 -16.37
C THR A 149 -13.35 -14.82 -16.67
N ASN A 150 -13.09 -16.12 -16.57
CA ASN A 150 -14.13 -17.15 -16.48
C ASN A 150 -14.81 -17.06 -15.11
#